data_AF-A0A1F5XFI0-F1
#
_entry.id   AF-A0A1F5XFI0-F1
#
_cell.length_a   1.000
_cell.length_b   1.000
_cell.length_c   1.000
_cell.angle_alpha   90.00
_cell.angle_beta   90.00
_cell.angle_gamma   90.00
#
_symmetry.space_group_name_H-M   'P 1'
#
loop_
_entity.id
_entity.type
_entity.pdbx_description
1 polymer ?
#
loop_
_entity_poly.entity_id
_entity_poly.type
_entity_poly.pdbx_seq_one_letter_code
_entity_poly.pdbx_strand_id
1 'polypeptide(L)' 'MRLVIFDVPERERKKRLWLRLELLACGYKILQKSVWVGYCPLPQEFFEALEYLDLRRHIHIFSVNSAGTLRKE' A
#
# COMPACT_ATOMS: atom_id res chain seq x y z
N MET A 1 -11.78 2.60 -5.34
CA MET A 1 -10.34 2.28 -5.58
C MET A 1 -9.58 2.53 -4.28
N ARG A 2 -8.56 1.74 -3.96
CA ARG A 2 -7.69 1.99 -2.80
C ARG A 2 -6.26 2.27 -3.25
N LEU A 3 -5.65 3.25 -2.61
CA LEU A 3 -4.25 3.60 -2.76
C LEU A 3 -3.52 3.26 -1.46
N VAL A 4 -2.42 2.54 -1.56
CA VAL A 4 -1.51 2.25 -0.45
C VAL A 4 -0.21 2.98 -0.73
N ILE A 5 0.12 3.92 0.13
CA ILE A 5 1.31 4.77 0.04
C ILE A 5 2.18 4.48 1.25
N PHE A 6 3.46 4.25 1.04
CA PHE A 6 4.37 3.97 2.15
C PHE A 6 5.75 4.59 1.99
N ASP A 7 6.31 5.02 3.11
CA ASP A 7 7.69 5.50 3.17
C ASP A 7 8.45 4.81 4.31
N VAL A 8 9.11 3.70 3.93
CA VAL A 8 9.87 2.85 4.84
C VAL A 8 11.36 3.25 4.74
N PRO A 9 12.09 3.47 5.85
CA PRO A 9 13.51 3.79 5.80
C PRO A 9 14.36 2.71 5.11
N GLU A 10 15.48 3.07 4.46
CA GLU A 10 16.33 2.10 3.76
C GLU A 10 16.97 1.05 4.67
N ARG A 11 17.24 1.41 5.93
CA ARG A 11 17.65 0.47 6.97
C ARG A 11 16.66 -0.69 7.18
N GLU A 12 15.40 -0.52 6.77
CA GLU A 12 14.33 -1.52 6.87
C GLU A 12 13.94 -2.11 5.50
N ARG A 13 14.87 -2.13 4.53
CA ARG A 13 14.63 -2.64 3.16
C ARG A 13 13.93 -4.00 3.10
N LYS A 14 14.22 -4.92 4.03
CA LYS A 14 13.57 -6.25 4.10
C LYS A 14 12.07 -6.12 4.36
N LYS A 15 11.66 -5.24 5.28
CA LYS A 15 10.25 -4.95 5.56
C LYS A 15 9.55 -4.30 4.36
N ARG A 16 10.26 -3.41 3.66
CA ARG A 16 9.77 -2.82 2.39
C ARG A 16 9.53 -3.87 1.32
N LEU A 17 10.44 -4.85 1.18
CA LEU A 17 10.29 -5.94 0.24
C LEU A 17 9.09 -6.82 0.61
N TRP A 18 8.97 -7.20 1.88
CA TRP A 18 7.82 -7.95 2.39
C TRP A 18 6.50 -7.23 2.07
N LEU A 19 6.38 -5.93 2.36
CA LEU A 19 5.18 -5.15 2.09
C LEU A 19 4.78 -5.18 0.60
N ARG A 20 5.76 -5.13 -0.31
CA ARG A 20 5.51 -5.22 -1.75
C ARG A 20 5.01 -6.61 -2.15
N LEU A 21 5.55 -7.67 -1.56
CA LEU A 21 5.13 -9.05 -1.85
C LEU A 21 3.72 -9.30 -1.34
N GLU A 22 3.39 -8.85 -0.13
CA GLU A 22 2.03 -8.96 0.42
C GLU A 22 1.00 -8.20 -0.41
N LEU A 23 1.32 -6.97 -0.81
CA LEU A 23 0.44 -6.19 -1.69
C LEU A 23 0.22 -6.89 -3.04
N LEU A 24 1.28 -7.47 -3.61
CA LEU A 24 1.18 -8.25 -4.85
C LEU A 24 0.30 -9.49 -4.66
N ALA A 25 0.47 -10.22 -3.54
CA ALA A 25 -0.36 -11.38 -3.20
C ALA A 25 -1.83 -11.01 -2.97
N CYS A 26 -2.10 -9.82 -2.42
CA CYS A 26 -3.44 -9.25 -2.28
C CYS A 26 -4.04 -8.72 -3.60
N GLY A 27 -3.33 -8.85 -4.74
CA GLY A 27 -3.78 -8.40 -6.05
C GLY A 27 -3.65 -6.89 -6.29
N TYR A 28 -2.89 -6.17 -5.46
CA TYR A 28 -2.56 -4.76 -5.71
C TYR A 28 -1.50 -4.66 -6.80
N LYS A 29 -1.55 -3.58 -7.58
CA LYS A 29 -0.60 -3.27 -8.65
C LYS A 29 0.24 -2.06 -8.27
N ILE A 30 1.47 -2.04 -8.76
CA ILE A 30 2.38 -0.91 -8.56
C ILE A 30 1.95 0.26 -9.46
N LEU A 31 1.75 1.43 -8.86
CA LEU A 31 1.54 2.70 -9.57
C LEU A 31 2.85 3.51 -9.62
N GLN A 32 3.58 3.53 -8.49
CA GLN A 32 4.94 4.04 -8.35
C GLN A 32 5.70 3.22 -7.29
N LYS A 33 7.02 3.42 -7.12
CA LYS A 33 7.88 2.61 -6.21
C LYS A 33 7.32 2.41 -4.78
N SER A 34 6.56 3.39 -4.28
CA SER A 34 5.96 3.45 -2.95
C SER A 34 4.45 3.68 -2.98
N VAL A 35 3.83 3.59 -4.17
CA VAL A 35 2.40 3.85 -4.36
C VAL A 35 1.80 2.65 -5.08
N TRP A 36 0.82 2.03 -4.46
CA TRP A 36 0.15 0.83 -4.93
C TRP A 36 -1.34 1.06 -5.02
N VAL A 37 -1.99 0.42 -6.00
CA VAL A 37 -3.41 0.58 -6.26
C VAL A 37 -4.10 -0.78 -6.31
N GLY A 38 -5.26 -0.87 -5.68
CA GLY A 38 -6.08 -2.08 -5.66
C GLY A 38 -7.56 -1.76 -5.58
N TYR A 39 -8.39 -2.75 -5.91
CA TYR A 39 -9.85 -2.65 -5.84
C TYR A 39 -10.42 -3.51 -4.70
N CYS A 40 -9.64 -4.47 -4.20
CA CYS A 40 -10.04 -5.38 -3.15
C CYS A 40 -9.75 -4.81 -1.76
N PRO A 41 -10.55 -5.18 -0.74
CA PRO A 41 -10.18 -4.94 0.64
C PRO A 41 -8.88 -5.66 1.01
N LEU A 42 -8.05 -5.00 1.83
CA LEU A 42 -6.91 -5.66 2.45
C LEU A 42 -7.43 -6.55 3.60
N PRO A 43 -6.88 -7.76 3.75
CA PRO A 43 -7.30 -8.71 4.78
C PRO A 43 -6.91 -8.21 6.19
N GLN A 44 -7.56 -8.71 7.24
CA GLN A 44 -7.27 -8.29 8.61
C GLN A 44 -5.83 -8.65 9.01
N GLU A 45 -5.38 -9.82 8.57
CA GLU A 45 -4.05 -10.39 8.76
C GLU A 45 -2.95 -9.46 8.23
N PHE A 46 -3.24 -8.70 7.16
CA PHE A 46 -2.31 -7.69 6.65
C PHE A 46 -2.09 -6.59 7.69
N PHE A 47 -3.15 -6.08 8.32
CA PHE A 47 -3.03 -5.04 9.33
C PHE A 47 -2.32 -5.53 10.59
N GLU A 48 -2.61 -6.76 11.02
CA GLU A 48 -1.91 -7.40 12.15
C GLU A 48 -0.40 -7.53 11.88
N ALA A 49 -0.03 -7.92 10.66
CA ALA A 49 1.37 -7.98 10.26
C ALA A 49 2.03 -6.60 10.18
N LEU A 50 1.31 -5.54 9.81
CA LEU A 50 1.84 -4.16 9.85
C LEU A 50 2.17 -3.70 11.26
N GLU A 51 1.31 -4.02 12.23
CA GLU A 51 1.56 -3.70 13.65
C GLU A 51 2.75 -4.51 14.18
N TYR A 52 2.76 -5.82 13.91
CA TYR A 52 3.85 -6.71 14.33
C TYR A 52 5.23 -6.27 13.79
N LEU A 53 5.26 -5.78 12.56
CA LEU A 53 6.49 -5.30 11.91
C LEU A 53 6.82 -3.82 12.21
N ASP A 54 6.03 -3.12 13.03
CA ASP A 54 6.17 -1.69 13.33
C ASP A 54 6.20 -0.82 12.04
N LEU A 55 5.40 -1.24 11.06
CA LEU A 55 5.26 -0.58 9.76
C LEU A 55 4.05 0.35 9.69
N ARG A 56 3.10 0.22 10.62
CA ARG A 56 1.83 0.96 10.59
C ARG A 56 2.00 2.47 10.40
N ARG A 57 3.00 3.07 11.07
CA ARG A 57 3.31 4.50 11.02
C ARG A 57 3.90 4.97 9.68
N HIS A 58 4.43 4.04 8.89
CA HIS A 58 5.05 4.31 7.60
C HIS A 58 4.07 4.18 6.43
N ILE A 59 2.79 3.86 6.70
CA ILE A 59 1.80 3.47 5.69
C ILE A 59 0.55 4.34 5.80
N HIS A 60 0.13 4.87 4.65
CA HIS A 60 -1.13 5.58 4.47
C HIS A 60 -2.00 4.84 3.44
N ILE A 61 -3.27 4.65 3.77
CA ILE A 61 -4.24 3.98 2.90
C ILE A 61 -5.39 4.95 2.63
N PHE A 62 -5.67 5.20 1.36
CA PHE A 62 -6.74 6.07 0.92
C PHE A 62 -7.78 5.30 0.10
N SER A 63 -9.05 5.53 0.39
CA SER A 63 -10.16 5.07 -0.45
C SER A 63 -10.62 6.21 -1.35
N VAL A 64 -10.49 6.02 -2.66
CA VAL A 64 -10.96 6.95 -3.68
C VAL A 64 -12.32 6.46 -4.18
N ASN A 65 -13.34 7.27 -3.91
CA ASN A 65 -14.75 6.98 -4.21
C ASN A 65 -15.28 7.73 -5.44
N SER A 66 -14.54 8.73 -5.94
CA SER A 66 -14.91 9.54 -7.09
C SER A 66 -13.70 9.80 -7.98
N ALA A 67 -13.95 10.02 -9.28
CA ALA A 67 -12.89 10.43 -10.21
C ALA A 67 -12.31 11.80 -9.81
N GLY A 68 -11.00 11.96 -10.02
CA GLY A 68 -10.33 13.25 -9.83
C GLY A 68 -10.76 14.28 -10.88
N THR A 69 -10.44 15.55 -10.62
CA THR A 69 -10.79 16.69 -11.49
C THR A 69 -9.86 16.85 -12.69
N LEU A 70 -8.66 16.26 -12.64
CA LEU A 70 -7.71 16.22 -13.75
C LEU A 70 -8.22 15.21 -14.79
N ARG A 71 -8.90 15.73 -15.81
CA ARG A 71 -9.18 15.00 -17.05
C ARG A 71 -7.97 15.19 -17.96
N LYS A 72 -7.44 14.10 -18.53
CA LYS A 72 -6.53 14.21 -19.68
C LYS A 72 -7.37 14.71 -20.85
N GLU A 73 -7.02 15.88 -21.38
CA GLU A 73 -7.44 16.32 -22.72
C GLU A 73 -6.95 15.32 -23.77
#